data_AF-A0AAI9EPN4-F1
#
_entry.id   AF-A0AAI9EPN4-F1
#
_cell.length_a   1.000
_cell.length_b   1.000
_cell.length_c   1.000
_cell.angle_alpha   90.00
_cell.angle_beta   90.00
_cell.angle_gamma   90.00
#
_symmetry.space_group_name_H-M   'P 1'
#
loop_
_entity.id
_entity.type
_entity.pdbx_description
1 polymer ?
#
loop_
_entity_poly.entity_id
_entity_poly.type
_entity_poly.pdbx_seq_one_letter_code
_entity_poly.pdbx_strand_id
1 'polypeptide(L)' 'MSNYAQRAEQATALEAKGLYRRAACAWRDALPRAPSIEVQGICATNAQRCSEQAKYKGKPEV' A
#
# COMPACT_ATOMS: atom_id res chain seq x y z
N MET A 1 2.59 -7.47 -17.38
CA MET A 1 3.09 -6.90 -16.11
C MET A 1 2.94 -7.94 -15.00
N SER A 2 3.92 -8.07 -14.11
CA SER A 2 3.82 -8.94 -12.94
C SER A 2 2.63 -8.53 -12.07
N ASN A 3 1.90 -9.52 -11.53
CA ASN A 3 0.74 -9.29 -10.67
C ASN A 3 1.10 -8.45 -9.42
N TYR A 4 2.36 -8.47 -9.00
CA TYR A 4 2.89 -7.57 -7.97
C TYR A 4 3.01 -6.12 -8.45
N ALA A 5 3.65 -5.89 -9.60
CA ALA A 5 3.96 -4.55 -10.10
C ALA A 5 2.70 -3.68 -10.24
N GLN A 6 1.63 -4.26 -10.79
CA GLN A 6 0.34 -3.57 -10.92
C GLN A 6 -0.25 -3.17 -9.55
N ARG A 7 -0.11 -4.02 -8.53
CA ARG A 7 -0.62 -3.73 -7.17
C ARG A 7 0.24 -2.70 -6.44
N ALA A 8 1.55 -2.76 -6.62
CA ALA A 8 2.48 -1.77 -6.09
C ALA A 8 2.26 -0.39 -6.73
N GLU A 9 2.10 -0.32 -8.06
CA GLU A 9 1.74 0.92 -8.76
C GLU A 9 0.39 1.47 -8.28
N GLN A 10 -0.62 0.61 -8.14
CA GLN A 10 -1.91 1.02 -7.58
C GLN A 10 -1.77 1.60 -6.16
N ALA A 11 -0.97 0.96 -5.30
CA ALA A 11 -0.75 1.41 -3.94
C ALA A 11 -0.07 2.79 -3.91
N THR A 12 1.02 2.97 -4.67
CA THR A 12 1.72 4.25 -4.78
C THR A 12 0.84 5.37 -5.35
N ALA A 13 -0.01 5.08 -6.34
CA ALA A 13 -0.95 6.04 -6.89
C ALA A 13 -2.03 6.48 -5.87
N LEU A 14 -2.47 5.57 -4.99
CA LEU A 14 -3.40 5.88 -3.91
C LEU A 14 -2.72 6.72 -2.82
N GLU A 15 -1.46 6.44 -2.49
CA GLU A 15 -0.68 7.26 -1.58
C GLU A 15 -0.49 8.69 -2.08
N ALA A 16 -0.17 8.85 -3.36
CA ALA A 16 -0.01 10.16 -3.99
C ALA A 16 -1.30 11.01 -3.92
N LYS A 17 -2.46 10.35 -3.89
CA LYS A 17 -3.78 10.98 -3.71
C LYS A 17 -4.16 11.20 -2.24
N GLY A 18 -3.32 10.78 -1.30
CA GLY A 18 -3.60 10.84 0.14
C GLY A 18 -4.66 9.83 0.62
N LEU A 19 -4.98 8.82 -0.19
CA LEU A 19 -5.95 7.76 0.11
C LEU A 19 -5.26 6.61 0.84
N TYR A 20 -4.79 6.87 2.06
CA TYR A 20 -3.89 6.00 2.81
C TYR A 20 -4.51 4.66 3.27
N ARG A 21 -5.79 4.57 3.60
CA ARG A 21 -6.49 3.30 3.89
C ARG A 21 -6.51 2.42 2.65
N ARG A 22 -6.93 2.96 1.50
CA ARG A 22 -6.94 2.23 0.24
C ARG A 22 -5.53 1.82 -0.19
N ALA A 23 -4.55 2.69 -0.01
CA ALA A 23 -3.14 2.37 -0.25
C ALA A 23 -2.66 1.23 0.65
N ALA A 24 -3.00 1.24 1.94
CA ALA A 24 -2.65 0.18 2.87
C ALA A 24 -3.24 -1.18 2.44
N CYS A 25 -4.49 -1.21 1.98
CA CYS A 25 -5.09 -2.41 1.42
C CYS A 25 -4.33 -2.90 0.18
N ALA A 26 -4.01 -2.01 -0.76
CA ALA A 26 -3.28 -2.36 -1.97
C ALA A 26 -1.87 -2.90 -1.68
N TRP A 27 -1.17 -2.36 -0.67
CA TRP A 27 0.11 -2.91 -0.21
C TRP A 27 -0.01 -4.29 0.42
N ARG A 28 -1.08 -4.55 1.20
CA ARG A 28 -1.35 -5.89 1.74
C ARG A 28 -1.68 -6.90 0.65
N ASP A 29 -2.38 -6.48 -0.41
CA ASP A 29 -2.66 -7.34 -1.57
C ASP A 29 -1.41 -7.62 -2.43
N ALA A 30 -0.46 -6.68 -2.45
CA ALA A 30 0.83 -6.83 -3.14
C ALA A 30 1.77 -7.78 -2.38
N LEU A 31 1.67 -7.85 -1.05
CA LEU A 31 2.55 -8.62 -0.18
C LEU A 31 2.65 -10.12 -0.56
N PRO A 32 1.57 -10.90 -0.71
CA PRO A 32 1.67 -12.31 -1.09
C PRO A 32 2.14 -12.53 -2.54
N ARG A 33 2.25 -11.45 -3.34
CA ARG A 33 2.65 -11.49 -4.76
C ARG A 33 4.09 -11.03 -4.97
N ALA A 34 4.71 -10.48 -3.92
CA ALA A 34 6.06 -9.95 -3.97
C ALA A 34 7.08 -11.04 -4.35
N PRO A 35 8.03 -10.74 -5.26
CA PRO A 35 8.95 -11.73 -5.80
C PRO A 35 10.09 -12.11 -4.85
N SER A 36 10.27 -11.39 -3.74
CA SER A 36 11.31 -11.67 -2.74
C SER A 36 10.89 -11.24 -1.34
N ILE A 37 11.58 -11.76 -0.34
CA ILE A 37 11.37 -11.39 1.08
C ILE A 37 11.64 -9.90 1.33
N GLU A 38 12.61 -9.31 0.64
CA GLU A 38 12.91 -7.88 0.73
C GLU A 38 11.71 -7.05 0.25
N VAL A 39 11.11 -7.44 -0.88
CA VAL A 39 9.95 -6.76 -1.43
C VAL A 39 8.69 -6.98 -0.56
N GLN A 40 8.56 -8.14 0.08
CA GLN A 40 7.53 -8.37 1.11
C GLN A 40 7.69 -7.40 2.29
N GLY A 41 8.93 -7.19 2.74
CA GLY A 41 9.26 -6.21 3.77
C GLY A 41 8.83 -4.80 3.39
N ILE A 42 9.15 -4.36 2.16
CA ILE A 42 8.71 -3.06 1.63
C ILE A 42 7.18 -2.94 1.65
N CYS A 43 6.47 -3.97 1.22
CA CYS A 43 5.00 -3.98 1.24
C CYS A 43 4.44 -3.86 2.66
N ALA A 44 5.00 -4.63 3.61
CA ALA A 44 4.58 -4.60 5.01
C ALA A 44 4.82 -3.22 5.65
N THR A 45 6.02 -2.65 5.46
CA THR A 45 6.37 -1.31 5.97
C THR A 45 5.46 -0.23 5.39
N ASN A 46 5.21 -0.26 4.07
CA ASN A 46 4.32 0.72 3.45
C ASN A 46 2.86 0.55 3.87
N ALA A 47 2.37 -0.69 4.01
CA ALA A 47 1.03 -0.95 4.53
C ALA A 47 0.86 -0.41 5.95
N GLN A 48 1.86 -0.59 6.82
CA GLN A 48 1.85 -0.07 8.18
C GLN A 48 1.86 1.46 8.20
N ARG A 49 2.79 2.10 7.48
CA ARG A 49 2.88 3.56 7.37
C ARG A 49 1.58 4.18 6.88
N CYS A 50 0.98 3.60 5.83
CA CYS A 50 -0.29 4.06 5.30
C CYS A 50 -1.43 3.88 6.31
N SER A 51 -1.46 2.76 7.04
CA SER A 51 -2.45 2.52 8.11
C SER A 51 -2.35 3.55 9.23
N GLU A 52 -1.13 3.96 9.60
CA GLU A 52 -0.90 5.02 10.59
C GLU A 52 -1.32 6.39 10.07
N GLN A 53 -0.91 6.76 8.86
CA GLN A 53 -1.30 8.03 8.23
C GLN A 53 -2.82 8.16 8.09
N ALA A 54 -3.52 7.08 7.78
CA ALA A 54 -4.97 7.04 7.73
C ALA A 54 -5.63 7.33 9.10
N LYS A 55 -5.03 6.88 10.20
CA LYS A 55 -5.52 7.16 11.57
C LYS A 55 -5.32 8.63 11.93
N TYR A 56 -4.14 9.17 11.67
CA TYR A 56 -3.80 10.55 12.04
C TYR A 56 -4.54 11.59 11.20
N LYS A 57 -4.81 11.32 9.92
CA LYS A 57 -5.45 12.31 9.04
C LYS A 57 -6.98 12.28 9.07
N GLY A 58 -7.61 11.30 9.72
CA GLY A 58 -8.99 11.32 10.26
C GLY A 58 -10.16 11.65 9.31
N LYS A 59 -9.92 12.17 8.11
CA LYS A 59 -10.96 12.49 7.14
C LYS A 59 -11.34 11.21 6.40
N PRO A 60 -12.65 10.96 6.17
CA PRO A 60 -13.08 9.88 5.31
C PRO A 60 -12.43 10.04 3.94
N GLU A 61 -11.89 8.95 3.41
CA GLU A 61 -11.56 8.88 1.99
C GLU A 61 -12.88 8.95 1.22
N VAL A 62 -13.09 10.07 0.52
CA VAL A 62 -14.25 10.29 -0.36
C VAL A 62 -14.16 9.45 -1.63
#